data_AF-A0A3D1GCK2-F1
#
_entry.id   AF-A0A3D1GCK2-F1
#
_cell.length_a   1.000
_cell.length_b   1.000
_cell.length_c   1.000
_cell.angle_alpha   90.00
_cell.angle_beta   90.00
_cell.angle_gamma   90.00
#
_symmetry.space_group_name_H-M   'P 1'
#
loop_
_entity.id
_entity.type
_entity.pdbx_description
1 polymer ?
#
loop_
_entity_poly.entity_id
_entity_poly.type
_entity_poly.pdbx_seq_one_letter_code
_entity_poly.pdbx_strand_id
1 'polypeptide(L)'
;MKKTYLPLLLILLMVFFESCLTTVDREKPSDVEYMDVSFQGQVLPIFENNCVRCHGSYGGLNVTSYDSLMLSIGNKWQDNIIVAGDAESSGLYDVLTETPQFGIPRMPLDGPYLSADDRKIIQVWLDEGALNN
;
A
#
# COMPACT_ATOMS: atom_id res chain seq x y z
N MET A 1 -66.52 18.74 -0.98
CA MET A 1 -65.47 17.80 -1.45
C MET A 1 -64.10 18.42 -1.18
N LYS A 2 -63.41 18.07 -0.10
CA LYS A 2 -61.97 18.34 0.05
C LYS A 2 -61.37 17.08 0.66
N LYS A 3 -61.00 16.17 -0.23
CA LYS A 3 -60.43 14.86 0.10
C LYS A 3 -59.04 15.12 0.70
N THR A 4 -58.86 14.73 1.96
CA THR A 4 -57.63 14.81 2.74
C THR A 4 -56.61 13.81 2.19
N TYR A 5 -55.87 14.20 1.16
CA TYR A 5 -54.77 13.42 0.58
C TYR A 5 -53.38 13.87 1.06
N LEU A 6 -53.34 14.88 1.94
CA LEU A 6 -52.11 15.46 2.47
C LEU A 6 -51.21 14.49 3.26
N PRO A 7 -51.72 13.49 4.02
CA PRO A 7 -50.82 12.55 4.70
C PRO A 7 -50.32 11.46 3.75
N LEU A 8 -51.01 11.18 2.64
CA LEU A 8 -50.64 10.12 1.69
C LEU A 8 -49.51 10.57 0.75
N LEU A 9 -49.46 11.87 0.42
CA LEU A 9 -48.41 12.46 -0.42
C LEU A 9 -47.06 12.57 0.30
N LEU A 10 -47.07 12.74 1.63
CA LEU A 10 -45.86 12.87 2.46
C LEU A 10 -45.17 11.52 2.72
N ILE A 11 -45.91 10.42 2.75
CA ILE A 11 -45.34 9.08 2.93
C ILE A 11 -44.66 8.58 1.65
N LEU A 12 -45.15 8.97 0.46
CA LEU A 12 -44.54 8.60 -0.82
C LEU A 12 -43.18 9.27 -1.07
N LEU A 13 -42.92 10.42 -0.44
CA LEU A 13 -41.66 11.17 -0.54
C LEU A 13 -40.54 10.64 0.37
N MET A 14 -40.88 9.84 1.39
CA MET A 14 -39.88 9.27 2.31
C MET A 14 -39.22 7.99 1.77
N VAL A 15 -39.87 7.28 0.83
CA VAL A 15 -39.38 6.00 0.28
C VAL A 15 -38.28 6.17 -0.78
N PHE A 16 -37.99 7.41 -1.21
CA PHE A 16 -36.94 7.68 -2.21
C PHE A 16 -35.54 7.98 -1.63
N PHE A 17 -35.38 7.97 -0.31
CA PHE A 17 -34.10 8.33 0.35
C PHE A 17 -33.33 7.16 0.96
N GLU A 18 -33.78 5.91 0.78
CA GLU A 18 -33.07 4.72 1.30
C GLU A 18 -32.07 4.12 0.31
N SER A 19 -32.03 4.59 -0.95
CA SER A 19 -31.14 4.04 -1.97
C SER A 19 -29.69 4.54 -1.94
N CYS A 20 -29.30 5.36 -0.96
CA CYS A 20 -27.90 5.79 -0.78
C CYS A 20 -27.17 5.11 0.39
N LEU A 21 -27.78 4.11 1.03
CA LEU A 21 -27.08 3.20 1.95
C LEU A 21 -26.47 2.01 1.20
N THR A 22 -25.82 2.24 0.05
CA THR A 22 -24.63 1.43 -0.21
C THR A 22 -23.54 2.10 0.59
N THR A 23 -23.35 1.64 1.82
CA THR A 23 -22.05 1.76 2.45
C THR A 23 -21.08 1.20 1.41
N VAL A 24 -20.33 2.09 0.76
CA VAL A 24 -18.97 1.73 0.37
C VAL A 24 -18.40 1.26 1.70
N ASP A 25 -18.31 -0.05 1.88
CA ASP A 25 -17.57 -0.63 2.97
C ASP A 25 -16.17 -0.05 2.77
N ARG A 26 -15.91 1.02 3.52
CA ARG A 26 -14.60 1.57 3.70
C ARG A 26 -13.88 0.37 4.28
N GLU A 27 -13.05 -0.29 3.48
CA GLU A 27 -12.19 -1.38 3.94
C GLU A 27 -11.50 -0.82 5.17
N LYS A 28 -11.99 -1.23 6.34
CA LYS A 28 -11.40 -0.84 7.62
C LYS A 28 -9.96 -1.35 7.50
N PRO A 29 -8.93 -0.53 7.80
CA PRO A 29 -7.57 -1.01 7.84
C PRO A 29 -7.57 -2.32 8.64
N SER A 30 -7.05 -3.37 8.02
CA SER A 30 -7.06 -4.68 8.63
C SER A 30 -6.29 -4.56 9.95
N ASP A 31 -6.88 -4.97 11.07
CA ASP A 31 -6.19 -5.03 12.38
C ASP A 31 -5.20 -6.22 12.40
N VAL A 32 -4.63 -6.58 11.24
CA VAL A 32 -3.74 -7.72 11.07
C VAL A 32 -2.33 -7.27 11.44
N GLU A 33 -1.92 -7.65 12.65
CA GLU A 33 -0.52 -7.57 13.05
C GLU A 33 0.26 -8.70 12.37
N TYR A 34 1.28 -8.33 11.61
CA TYR A 34 2.22 -9.27 11.00
C TYR A 34 3.41 -9.46 11.95
N MET A 35 3.89 -10.69 12.04
CA MET A 35 5.09 -11.08 12.79
C MET A 35 5.80 -12.20 12.03
N ASP A 36 7.12 -12.30 12.20
CA ASP A 36 7.97 -13.30 11.56
C ASP A 36 7.78 -13.30 10.03
N VAL A 37 7.80 -12.12 9.43
CA VAL A 37 7.53 -11.95 8.00
C VAL A 37 8.61 -12.66 7.19
N SER A 38 8.20 -13.59 6.34
CA SER A 38 9.11 -14.32 5.44
C SER A 38 9.38 -13.51 4.19
N PHE A 39 10.67 -13.34 3.86
CA PHE A 39 11.03 -12.73 2.58
C PHE A 39 10.47 -13.54 1.40
N GLN A 40 10.71 -14.85 1.38
CA GLN A 40 10.29 -15.70 0.26
C GLN A 40 8.77 -15.87 0.18
N GLY A 41 8.09 -15.93 1.34
CA GLY A 41 6.66 -16.21 1.42
C GLY A 41 5.77 -14.99 1.24
N GLN A 42 6.22 -13.80 1.68
CA GLN A 42 5.36 -12.61 1.77
C GLN A 42 5.96 -11.41 1.02
N VAL A 43 7.26 -11.14 1.16
CA VAL A 43 7.86 -9.92 0.61
C VAL A 43 8.15 -10.05 -0.88
N LEU A 44 8.81 -11.13 -1.30
CA LEU A 44 9.19 -11.34 -2.70
C LEU A 44 7.97 -11.34 -3.65
N PRO A 45 6.84 -12.01 -3.33
CA PRO A 45 5.63 -11.93 -4.16
C PRO A 45 5.12 -10.49 -4.34
N ILE A 46 5.26 -9.62 -3.33
CA ILE A 46 4.87 -8.21 -3.46
C ILE A 46 5.76 -7.53 -4.51
N PHE A 47 7.08 -7.76 -4.47
CA PHE A 47 8.00 -7.18 -5.45
C PHE A 47 7.79 -7.73 -6.86
N GLU A 48 7.57 -9.04 -7.00
CA GLU A 48 7.31 -9.68 -8.29
C GLU A 48 6.07 -9.09 -8.97
N ASN A 49 5.00 -8.90 -8.21
CA ASN A 49 3.72 -8.41 -8.74
C ASN A 49 3.72 -6.90 -9.02
N ASN A 50 4.44 -6.11 -8.22
CA ASN A 50 4.27 -4.65 -8.23
C ASN A 50 5.50 -3.88 -8.73
N CYS A 51 6.70 -4.45 -8.63
CA CYS A 51 7.95 -3.69 -8.75
C CYS A 51 8.82 -4.18 -9.92
N VAL A 52 8.91 -5.49 -10.14
CA VAL A 52 9.86 -6.11 -11.09
C VAL A 52 9.72 -5.59 -12.52
N ARG A 53 8.50 -5.22 -12.96
CA ARG A 53 8.27 -4.65 -14.30
C ARG A 53 9.21 -3.47 -14.61
N CYS A 54 9.46 -2.61 -13.63
CA CYS A 54 10.36 -1.46 -13.78
C CYS A 54 11.70 -1.67 -13.08
N HIS A 55 11.76 -2.47 -12.01
CA HIS A 55 12.93 -2.65 -11.14
C HIS A 55 13.50 -4.09 -11.15
N GLY A 56 13.42 -4.80 -12.27
CA GLY A 56 14.06 -6.12 -12.43
C GLY A 56 15.21 -6.16 -13.44
N SER A 57 15.24 -5.23 -14.39
CA SER A 57 16.34 -5.09 -15.36
C SER A 57 16.52 -3.64 -15.86
N TYR A 58 15.59 -2.76 -15.47
CA TYR A 58 15.50 -1.37 -15.87
C TYR A 58 15.36 -0.51 -14.60
N GLY A 59 15.27 0.82 -14.71
CA GLY A 59 14.94 1.68 -13.56
C GLY A 59 16.04 1.84 -12.49
N GLY A 60 17.21 1.23 -12.66
CA GLY A 60 18.39 1.46 -11.81
C GLY A 60 18.39 0.74 -10.46
N LEU A 61 17.45 -0.15 -10.21
CA LEU A 61 17.41 -1.03 -9.03
C LEU A 61 17.04 -2.45 -9.46
N ASN A 62 17.44 -3.44 -8.67
CA ASN A 62 17.10 -4.83 -8.92
C ASN A 62 16.48 -5.49 -7.68
N VAL A 63 15.16 -5.70 -7.73
CA VAL A 63 14.37 -6.28 -6.63
C VAL A 63 13.97 -7.74 -6.86
N THR A 64 14.58 -8.43 -7.83
CA THR A 64 14.19 -9.82 -8.21
C THR A 64 14.74 -10.89 -7.28
N SER A 65 15.66 -10.55 -6.38
CA SER A 65 16.24 -11.47 -5.42
C SER A 65 16.62 -10.75 -4.13
N TYR A 66 16.76 -11.51 -3.04
CA TYR A 66 17.22 -10.99 -1.76
C TYR A 66 18.57 -10.27 -1.90
N ASP A 67 19.58 -10.97 -2.45
CA ASP A 67 20.94 -10.44 -2.56
C ASP A 67 20.99 -9.16 -3.41
N SER A 68 20.25 -9.11 -4.52
CA SER A 68 20.21 -7.91 -5.37
C SER A 68 19.51 -6.74 -4.69
N LEU A 69 18.46 -7.01 -3.92
CA LEU A 69 17.72 -5.99 -3.18
C LEU A 69 18.59 -5.40 -2.06
N MET A 70 19.28 -6.25 -1.29
CA MET A 70 20.14 -5.80 -0.18
C MET A 70 21.36 -5.00 -0.65
N LEU A 71 21.80 -5.21 -1.89
CA LEU A 71 22.90 -4.46 -2.52
C LEU A 71 22.43 -3.25 -3.34
N SER A 72 21.12 -2.99 -3.40
CA SER A 72 20.56 -1.93 -4.25
C SER A 72 20.76 -0.55 -3.61
N ILE A 73 21.35 0.37 -4.39
CA ILE A 73 21.60 1.77 -4.00
C ILE A 73 20.66 2.68 -4.80
N GLY A 74 19.87 3.50 -4.11
CA GLY A 74 18.93 4.41 -4.74
C GLY A 74 19.65 5.63 -5.32
N ASN A 75 19.53 5.91 -6.63
CA ASN A 75 20.25 7.04 -7.24
C ASN A 75 19.97 8.41 -6.58
N LYS A 76 18.72 8.66 -6.19
CA LYS A 76 18.33 9.88 -5.46
C LYS A 76 18.49 9.76 -3.94
N TRP A 77 18.36 8.54 -3.42
CA TRP A 77 18.57 8.24 -2.00
C TRP A 77 20.05 8.34 -1.60
N GLN A 78 20.95 8.05 -2.55
CA GLN A 78 22.41 8.07 -2.45
C GLN A 78 23.02 7.07 -1.45
N ASP A 79 22.24 6.10 -1.01
CA ASP A 79 22.67 5.02 -0.11
C ASP A 79 21.91 3.72 -0.42
N ASN A 80 22.20 2.65 0.32
CA ASN A 80 21.42 1.43 0.34
C ASN A 80 19.95 1.74 0.60
N ILE A 81 19.06 1.16 -0.19
CA ILE A 81 17.61 1.39 -0.03
C ILE A 81 17.01 0.59 1.14
N ILE A 82 17.78 -0.34 1.71
CA ILE A 82 17.42 -1.15 2.87
C ILE A 82 18.32 -0.77 4.05
N VAL A 83 17.68 -0.39 5.16
CA VAL A 83 18.29 -0.27 6.48
C VAL A 83 17.64 -1.34 7.37
N ALA A 84 18.34 -2.44 7.57
CA ALA A 84 17.83 -3.56 8.37
C ALA A 84 17.58 -3.12 9.83
N GLY A 85 16.36 -3.37 10.31
CA GLY A 85 15.90 -2.99 11.65
C GLY A 85 15.32 -1.57 11.74
N ASP A 86 15.20 -0.86 10.61
CA ASP A 86 14.65 0.50 10.57
C ASP A 86 13.96 0.78 9.23
N ALA A 87 12.64 0.56 9.18
CA ALA A 87 11.84 0.88 8.02
C ALA A 87 11.80 2.39 7.73
N GLU A 88 11.79 3.26 8.75
CA GLU A 88 11.70 4.72 8.55
C GLU A 88 12.96 5.30 7.90
N SER A 89 14.12 4.71 8.20
CA SER A 89 15.40 5.04 7.55
C SER A 89 15.62 4.32 6.23
N SER A 90 14.72 3.41 5.82
CA SER A 90 14.85 2.65 4.58
C SER A 90 14.23 3.41 3.40
N GLY A 91 15.05 3.76 2.40
CA GLY A 91 14.58 4.38 1.16
C GLY A 91 13.52 3.56 0.42
N LEU A 92 13.53 2.23 0.58
CA LEU A 92 12.47 1.34 0.07
C LEU A 92 11.09 1.71 0.66
N TYR A 93 10.99 1.93 1.97
CA TYR A 93 9.71 2.24 2.60
C TYR A 93 9.30 3.69 2.37
N ASP A 94 10.26 4.62 2.38
CA ASP A 94 10.04 6.05 2.11
C ASP A 94 9.28 6.27 0.79
N VAL A 95 9.66 5.60 -0.30
CA VAL A 95 8.98 5.74 -1.60
C VAL A 95 7.56 5.15 -1.63
N LEU A 96 7.17 4.34 -0.66
CA LEU A 96 5.82 3.80 -0.55
C LEU A 96 4.87 4.72 0.25
N THR A 97 5.41 5.75 0.90
CA THR A 97 4.64 6.72 1.67
C THR A 97 3.94 7.75 0.77
N GLU A 98 3.01 8.52 1.34
CA GLU A 98 2.31 9.58 0.60
C GLU A 98 3.23 10.72 0.17
N THR A 99 4.27 11.02 0.96
CA THR A 99 5.19 12.13 0.75
C THR A 99 6.64 11.67 0.92
N PRO A 100 7.21 10.96 -0.07
CA PRO A 100 8.60 10.54 0.00
C PRO A 100 9.57 11.72 0.07
N GLN A 101 10.73 11.47 0.67
CA GLN A 101 11.76 12.47 0.87
C GLN A 101 12.60 12.69 -0.41
N PHE A 102 13.52 13.66 -0.35
CA PHE A 102 14.54 13.92 -1.38
C PHE A 102 13.99 14.19 -2.80
N GLY A 103 12.72 14.60 -2.92
CA GLY A 103 12.05 14.82 -4.21
C GLY A 103 11.97 13.55 -5.06
N ILE A 104 11.88 12.39 -4.41
CA ILE A 104 11.64 11.09 -5.06
C ILE A 104 10.13 10.95 -5.26
N PRO A 105 9.64 10.55 -6.45
CA PRO A 105 8.22 10.28 -6.63
C PRO A 105 7.80 9.03 -5.86
N ARG A 106 6.55 9.02 -5.35
CA ARG A 106 5.94 7.84 -4.75
C ARG A 106 5.86 6.70 -5.77
N MET A 107 6.14 5.49 -5.29
CA MET A 107 6.03 4.25 -6.04
C MET A 107 4.77 3.46 -5.62
N PRO A 108 4.14 2.71 -6.54
CA PRO A 108 4.42 2.64 -7.98
C PRO A 108 4.20 3.97 -8.72
N LEU A 109 5.09 4.30 -9.66
CA LEU A 109 5.00 5.53 -10.44
C LEU A 109 3.74 5.54 -11.31
N ASP A 110 2.96 6.62 -11.22
CA ASP A 110 1.69 6.81 -11.95
C ASP A 110 0.66 5.68 -11.77
N GLY A 111 0.85 4.85 -10.74
CA GLY A 111 -0.01 3.72 -10.42
C GLY A 111 -0.81 3.94 -9.14
N PRO A 112 -1.73 3.01 -8.83
CA PRO A 112 -2.33 2.96 -7.50
C PRO A 112 -1.23 2.72 -6.46
N TYR A 113 -1.50 3.18 -5.23
CA TYR A 113 -0.68 2.80 -4.10
C TYR A 113 -0.71 1.27 -3.93
N LEU A 114 0.38 0.72 -3.39
CA LEU A 114 0.34 -0.61 -2.79
C LEU A 114 -0.77 -0.67 -1.73
N SER A 115 -1.33 -1.85 -1.49
CA SER A 115 -2.33 -2.03 -0.45
C SER A 115 -1.76 -1.66 0.92
N ALA A 116 -2.61 -1.34 1.90
CA ALA A 116 -2.16 -1.05 3.25
C ALA A 116 -1.42 -2.25 3.86
N ASP A 117 -1.94 -3.46 3.60
CA ASP A 117 -1.37 -4.73 4.05
C ASP A 117 0.01 -4.98 3.44
N ASP A 118 0.18 -4.82 2.12
CA ASP A 118 1.48 -5.05 1.47
C ASP A 118 2.54 -4.06 1.97
N ARG A 119 2.17 -2.77 2.15
CA ARG A 119 3.08 -1.79 2.75
C ARG A 119 3.44 -2.16 4.18
N LYS A 120 2.47 -2.67 4.96
CA LYS A 120 2.69 -3.08 6.34
C LYS A 120 3.59 -4.32 6.42
N ILE A 121 3.44 -5.30 5.53
CA ILE A 121 4.32 -6.47 5.40
C ILE A 121 5.76 -6.01 5.12
N ILE A 122 5.96 -5.10 4.16
CA ILE A 122 7.29 -4.56 3.85
C ILE A 122 7.87 -3.81 5.06
N GLN A 123 7.07 -2.97 5.73
CA GLN A 123 7.49 -2.25 6.93
C GLN A 123 7.96 -3.21 8.02
N VAL A 124 7.13 -4.20 8.39
CA VAL A 124 7.44 -5.17 9.44
C VAL A 124 8.68 -5.97 9.09
N TRP A 125 8.80 -6.44 7.84
CA TRP A 125 10.00 -7.17 7.42
C TRP A 125 11.28 -6.34 7.55
N LEU A 126 11.25 -5.06 7.21
CA LEU A 126 12.38 -4.15 7.39
C LEU A 126 12.72 -4.00 8.88
N ASP A 127 11.71 -3.76 9.72
CA ASP A 127 11.86 -3.60 11.17
C ASP A 127 12.34 -4.89 11.86
N GLU A 128 12.00 -6.06 11.32
CA GLU A 128 12.48 -7.38 11.77
C GLU A 128 13.92 -7.70 11.33
N GLY A 129 14.59 -6.77 10.64
CA GLY A 129 15.98 -6.91 10.23
C GLY A 129 16.17 -7.34 8.77
N ALA A 130 15.13 -7.22 7.94
CA ALA A 130 15.16 -7.56 6.53
C ALA A 130 15.72 -8.98 6.28
N LEU A 131 15.19 -9.97 7.01
CA LEU A 131 15.71 -11.34 7.01
C LEU A 131 15.43 -12.08 5.70
N ASN A 132 16.28 -13.06 5.36
CA ASN A 132 16.05 -14.01 4.27
C ASN A 132 15.63 -15.37 4.87
N ASN A 133 14.34 -15.51 5.18
CA ASN A 133 13.74 -16.60 5.97
C ASN A 133 12.56 -17.27 5.28
#